data_AF-A0A5R9MZ45-F1
#
_entry.id   AF-A0A5R9MZ45-F1
#
_cell.length_a   1.000
_cell.length_b   1.000
_cell.length_c   1.000
_cell.angle_alpha   90.00
_cell.angle_beta   90.00
_cell.angle_gamma   90.00
#
_symmetry.space_group_name_H-M   'P 1'
#
loop_
_entity.id
_entity.type
_entity.pdbx_description
1 polymer ?
#
loop_
_entity_poly.entity_id
_entity_poly.type
_entity_poly.pdbx_seq_one_letter_code
_entity_poly.pdbx_strand_id
1 'polypeptide(L)' 'MKEQDLKELGETILKETRADITPKQLIKAVMKSNPQATRKEIVRAAFYAVIAHAGNEPEKAGILQDFAITQRANEDE' A
#
# COMPACT_ATOMS: atom_id res chain seq x y z
N MET A 1 -10.33 11.81 -7.14
CA MET A 1 -8.88 11.71 -6.93
C MET A 1 -8.23 11.50 -8.29
N LYS A 2 -7.30 12.38 -8.68
CA LYS A 2 -6.57 12.28 -9.95
C LYS A 2 -5.42 11.27 -9.80
N GLU A 3 -4.89 10.77 -10.90
CA GLU A 3 -3.73 9.86 -10.89
C GLU A 3 -2.48 10.50 -10.25
N GLN A 4 -2.33 11.82 -10.37
CA GLN A 4 -1.27 12.57 -9.68
C GLN A 4 -1.39 12.46 -8.15
N ASP A 5 -2.59 12.60 -7.60
CA ASP A 5 -2.82 12.46 -6.15
C ASP A 5 -2.47 11.03 -5.67
N LEU A 6 -2.74 10.01 -6.49
CA LEU A 6 -2.46 8.61 -6.15
C LEU A 6 -0.96 8.32 -6.17
N LYS A 7 -0.25 8.94 -7.10
CA LYS A 7 1.20 8.85 -7.20
C LYS A 7 1.89 9.55 -6.03
N GLU A 8 1.48 10.76 -5.67
CA GLU A 8 2.03 11.50 -4.52
C GLU A 8 1.77 10.77 -3.19
N LEU A 9 0.58 10.20 -3.02
CA LEU A 9 0.28 9.34 -1.88
C LEU A 9 1.13 8.06 -1.90
N GLY A 10 1.31 7.44 -3.07
CA GLY A 10 2.17 6.26 -3.23
C GLY A 10 3.62 6.53 -2.84
N GLU A 11 4.21 7.64 -3.27
CA GLU A 11 5.56 8.05 -2.89
C GLU A 11 5.67 8.33 -1.38
N THR A 12 4.63 8.94 -0.80
CA THR A 12 4.58 9.16 0.66
C THR A 12 4.51 7.84 1.42
N ILE A 13 3.68 6.90 0.96
CA ILE A 13 3.54 5.56 1.55
C ILE A 13 4.89 4.84 1.52
N LEU A 14 5.64 4.90 0.41
CA LEU A 14 6.96 4.29 0.30
C LEU A 14 7.98 4.92 1.25
N LYS A 15 7.96 6.24 1.43
CA LYS A 15 8.85 6.94 2.39
C LYS A 15 8.55 6.61 3.84
N GLU A 16 7.28 6.41 4.18
CA GLU A 16 6.84 6.05 5.53
C GLU A 16 6.95 4.55 5.81
N THR A 17 7.08 3.72 4.77
CA THR A 17 7.26 2.27 4.92
C THR A 17 8.64 1.96 5.49
N ARG A 18 8.66 1.28 6.64
CA ARG A 18 9.86 0.81 7.35
C ARG A 18 9.65 -0.64 7.77
N ALA A 19 10.72 -1.38 8.02
CA ALA A 19 10.63 -2.80 8.36
C ALA A 19 9.82 -3.09 9.63
N ASP A 20 9.67 -2.13 10.55
CA ASP A 20 8.96 -2.25 11.82
C ASP A 20 7.56 -1.61 11.85
N ILE A 21 7.10 -1.02 10.74
CA ILE A 21 5.85 -0.26 10.74
C ILE A 21 4.63 -1.17 10.60
N THR A 22 3.66 -1.02 11.51
CA THR A 22 2.37 -1.71 11.37
C THR A 22 1.46 -1.00 10.36
N PRO A 23 0.50 -1.69 9.72
CA PRO A 23 -0.44 -1.06 8.78
C PRO A 23 -1.20 0.12 9.39
N LYS A 24 -1.56 0.04 10.69
CA LYS A 24 -2.24 1.11 11.41
C LYS A 24 -1.35 2.33 11.63
N GLN A 25 -0.06 2.12 11.91
CA GLN A 25 0.92 3.20 12.04
C GLN A 25 1.20 3.84 10.69
N LEU A 26 1.32 3.04 9.62
CA LEU A 26 1.52 3.54 8.26
C LEU A 26 0.36 4.44 7.80
N ILE A 27 -0.89 4.00 8.00
CA ILE A 27 -2.07 4.84 7.68
C ILE A 27 -2.03 6.14 8.48
N LYS A 28 -1.72 6.09 9.77
CA LYS A 28 -1.61 7.31 10.61
C LYS A 28 -0.49 8.24 10.14
N ALA A 29 0.67 7.70 9.76
CA ALA A 29 1.81 8.46 9.27
C ALA A 29 1.46 9.16 7.95
N VAL A 30 0.84 8.43 7.02
CA VAL A 30 0.41 8.96 5.72
C VAL A 30 -0.69 10.01 5.88
N MET A 31 -1.67 9.80 6.78
CA MET A 31 -2.69 10.81 7.09
C MET A 31 -2.11 12.05 7.80
N LYS A 32 -1.04 11.89 8.57
CA LYS A 32 -0.35 13.04 9.20
C LYS A 32 0.34 13.90 8.16
N SER A 33 0.94 13.28 7.14
CA SER A 33 1.58 13.98 6.02
C SER A 33 0.58 14.47 4.98
N ASN A 34 -0.57 13.80 4.84
CA ASN A 34 -1.66 14.14 3.91
C ASN A 34 -3.01 14.16 4.64
N PRO A 35 -3.36 15.27 5.33
CA PRO A 35 -4.58 15.35 6.15
C PRO A 35 -5.88 15.17 5.36
N GLN A 36 -5.86 15.45 4.06
CA GLN A 36 -7.01 15.32 3.16
C GLN A 36 -7.21 13.88 2.66
N ALA A 37 -6.23 12.99 2.86
CA ALA A 37 -6.30 11.63 2.36
C ALA A 37 -7.21 10.77 3.24
N THR A 38 -8.22 10.15 2.62
CA THR A 38 -9.06 9.16 3.30
C THR A 38 -8.35 7.81 3.40
N ARG A 39 -8.75 6.98 4.36
CA ARG A 39 -8.21 5.60 4.48
C ARG A 39 -8.35 4.80 3.17
N LYS A 40 -9.47 4.97 2.45
CA LYS A 40 -9.70 4.28 1.17
C LYS A 40 -8.70 4.71 0.09
N GLU A 41 -8.37 6.00 0.03
CA GLU A 41 -7.40 6.55 -0.91
C GLU A 41 -5.98 6.09 -0.58
N ILE A 42 -5.62 6.01 0.71
CA ILE A 42 -4.32 5.50 1.15
C ILE A 42 -4.14 4.04 0.77
N VAL A 43 -5.16 3.19 1.00
CA VAL A 43 -5.11 1.78 0.60
C VAL A 43 -4.99 1.66 -0.91
N ARG A 44 -5.77 2.44 -1.67
CA ARG A 44 -5.70 2.45 -3.14
C ARG A 44 -4.34 2.89 -3.66
N ALA A 45 -3.74 3.91 -3.05
CA ALA A 45 -2.40 4.39 -3.38
C ALA A 45 -1.30 3.39 -2.99
N ALA A 46 -1.48 2.63 -1.90
CA ALA A 46 -0.56 1.55 -1.54
C ALA A 46 -0.55 0.44 -2.59
N PHE A 47 -1.72 0.00 -3.06
CA PHE A 47 -1.81 -0.96 -4.17
C PHE A 47 -1.20 -0.41 -5.46
N TYR A 48 -1.50 0.85 -5.78
CA TYR A 48 -0.91 1.51 -6.95
C TYR A 48 0.62 1.57 -6.85
N ALA A 49 1.17 1.93 -5.68
CA ALA A 49 2.62 1.95 -5.44
C ALA A 49 3.24 0.56 -5.56
N VAL A 50 2.60 -0.47 -5.00
CA VAL A 50 3.05 -1.87 -5.16
C VAL A 50 3.11 -2.26 -6.63
N ILE A 51 2.06 -1.98 -7.42
CA ILE A 51 2.02 -2.35 -8.85
C ILE A 51 3.04 -1.53 -9.66
N ALA A 52 3.14 -0.22 -9.40
CA ALA A 52 4.09 0.66 -10.06
C ALA A 52 5.55 0.31 -9.74
N HIS A 53 5.81 -0.27 -8.56
CA HIS A 53 7.14 -0.73 -8.14
C HIS A 53 7.35 -2.25 -8.25
N ALA A 54 6.34 -3.02 -8.63
CA ALA A 54 6.41 -4.48 -8.78
C ALA A 54 7.39 -4.90 -9.88
N GLY A 55 7.67 -4.02 -10.85
CA GLY A 55 8.72 -4.23 -11.85
C GLY A 55 10.15 -4.09 -11.34
N ASN A 56 10.36 -3.58 -10.11
CA ASN A 56 11.67 -3.27 -9.55
C ASN A 56 12.12 -4.25 -8.44
N GLU A 57 11.21 -5.00 -7.81
CA GLU A 57 11.52 -5.94 -6.71
C GLU A 57 10.68 -7.23 -6.78
N PRO A 58 11.08 -8.22 -7.60
CA PRO A 58 10.31 -9.44 -7.84
C PRO A 58 10.12 -10.33 -6.60
N GLU A 59 11.04 -10.28 -5.63
CA GLU A 59 10.91 -11.03 -4.37
C GLU A 59 9.70 -10.60 -3.54
N LYS A 60 9.40 -9.29 -3.49
CA LYS A 60 8.24 -8.79 -2.74
C LYS A 60 6.92 -9.12 -3.43
N ALA A 61 6.92 -9.17 -4.76
CA ALA A 61 5.74 -9.56 -5.54
C ALA A 61 5.31 -11.01 -5.26
N GLY A 62 6.28 -11.93 -5.10
CA GLY A 62 6.01 -13.32 -4.73
C GLY A 62 5.32 -13.45 -3.36
N ILE A 63 5.85 -12.75 -2.34
CA ILE A 63 5.28 -12.77 -0.98
C ILE A 63 3.85 -12.21 -0.95
N LEU A 64 3.59 -11.13 -1.69
CA LEU A 64 2.26 -10.53 -1.80
C LEU A 64 1.26 -11.42 -2.56
N GLN A 65 1.74 -12.15 -3.57
CA GLN A 65 0.91 -13.08 -4.33
C GLN A 65 0.49 -14.29 -3.49
N ASP A 66 1.42 -14.90 -2.74
CA ASP A 66 1.10 -16.00 -1.81
C ASP A 66 0.09 -15.56 -0.76
N PHE A 67 0.28 -14.36 -0.19
CA PHE A 67 -0.65 -13.80 0.78
C PHE A 67 -2.08 -13.63 0.22
N ALA A 68 -2.21 -13.16 -1.02
CA ALA A 68 -3.50 -12.97 -1.67
C ALA A 68 -4.23 -14.31 -1.94
N ILE A 69 -3.49 -15.36 -2.32
CA ILE A 69 -4.06 -16.70 -2.54
C ILE A 69 -4.57 -17.30 -1.23
N THR A 70 -3.79 -17.17 -0.14
CA THR A 70 -4.20 -17.68 1.17
C THR A 70 -5.43 -16.95 1.73
N GLN A 71 -5.52 -15.63 1.56
CA GLN A 71 -6.70 -14.89 2.03
C GLN A 71 -7.95 -15.27 1.24
N ARG A 72 -7.85 -15.43 -0.09
CA ARG A 72 -8.98 -15.86 -0.92
C ARG A 72 -9.51 -17.24 -0.53
N ALA A 73 -8.63 -18.18 -0.19
CA ALA A 73 -9.02 -19.53 0.23
C ALA A 73 -9.75 -19.58 1.60
N ASN A 74 -9.62 -18.54 2.43
CA ASN A 74 -10.28 -18.46 3.74
C ASN A 74 -11.60 -17.67 3.71
N GLU A 75 -12.00 -17.08 2.57
CA GLU A 75 -13.31 -16.43 2.40
C GLU A 75 -14.39 -17.40 1.88
N ASP A 76 -14.03 -18.64 1.54
CA ASP A 76 -14.92 -19.70 1.05
C ASP A 76 -15.35 -20.73 2.14
N GLU A 77 -15.16 -20.42 3.43
CA GLU A 77 -15.68 -21.19 4.60
C GLU A 77 -16.64 -20.35 5.46
#